data_AF-A0A800BML7-F1
#
_entry.id   AF-A0A800BML7-F1
#
_cell.length_a   1.000
_cell.length_b   1.000
_cell.length_c   1.000
_cell.angle_alpha   90.00
_cell.angle_beta   90.00
_cell.angle_gamma   90.00
#
_symmetry.space_group_name_H-M   'P 1'
#
loop_
_entity.id
_entity.type
_entity.pdbx_description
1 polymer ?
#
loop_
_entity_poly.entity_id
_entity_poly.type
_entity_poly.pdbx_seq_one_letter_code
_entity_poly.pdbx_strand_id
1 'polypeptide(L)'
;MTELVVAVSCAILISSACSLMEAVLYSVPMRYVETLIEKGKKGARLFRSLREGIERPIAAILTLNTIAHTVGAAFAGSAASSVFGHEWLPYFSLFFTLAILLLSEIIPKIAGVVYGRQLLGLIAYPLSWLVWVMAPG
;
A
#
# COMPACT_ATOMS: atom_id res chain seq x y z
N MET A 1 -25.19 -2.30 -2.67
CA MET A 1 -24.58 -1.05 -2.15
C MET A 1 -23.50 -1.30 -1.11
N THR A 2 -23.79 -2.04 -0.02
CA THR A 2 -22.80 -2.36 1.03
C THR A 2 -21.59 -3.13 0.50
N GLU A 3 -21.80 -4.14 -0.33
CA GLU A 3 -20.73 -4.93 -0.97
C GLU A 3 -19.78 -4.06 -1.81
N LEU A 4 -20.34 -3.14 -2.59
CA LEU A 4 -19.57 -2.20 -3.42
C LEU A 4 -18.68 -1.31 -2.56
N VAL A 5 -19.25 -0.71 -1.51
CA VAL A 5 -18.51 0.18 -0.60
C VAL A 5 -17.38 -0.59 0.10
N VAL A 6 -17.66 -1.78 0.63
CA VAL A 6 -16.65 -2.60 1.30
C VAL A 6 -15.53 -3.00 0.34
N ALA A 7 -15.86 -3.47 -0.87
CA ALA A 7 -14.87 -3.87 -1.86
C ALA A 7 -13.97 -2.70 -2.28
N VAL A 8 -14.57 -1.57 -2.62
CA VAL A 8 -13.86 -0.34 -3.04
C VAL A 8 -12.97 0.19 -1.90
N SER A 9 -13.52 0.31 -0.69
CA SER A 9 -12.78 0.81 0.47
C SER A 9 -11.62 -0.10 0.83
N CYS A 10 -11.81 -1.42 0.87
CA CYS A 10 -10.73 -2.37 1.16
C CYS A 10 -9.63 -2.30 0.10
N ALA A 11 -9.99 -2.28 -1.19
CA ALA A 11 -9.01 -2.20 -2.28
C ALA A 11 -8.15 -0.94 -2.16
N ILE A 12 -8.79 0.22 -1.96
CA ILE A 12 -8.10 1.50 -1.79
C ILE A 12 -7.22 1.48 -0.52
N LEU A 13 -7.73 1.02 0.62
CA LEU A 13 -6.97 1.06 1.87
C LEU A 13 -5.72 0.17 1.82
N ILE A 14 -5.85 -1.04 1.28
CA ILE A 14 -4.72 -1.98 1.17
C ILE A 14 -3.67 -1.42 0.21
N SER A 15 -4.09 -0.99 -0.99
CA SER A 15 -3.17 -0.42 -1.98
C SER A 15 -2.54 0.89 -1.50
N SER A 16 -3.29 1.74 -0.76
CA SER A 16 -2.76 2.95 -0.12
C SER A 16 -1.68 2.62 0.90
N ALA A 17 -1.90 1.61 1.74
CA ALA A 17 -0.91 1.16 2.71
C ALA A 17 0.36 0.66 2.01
N CYS A 18 0.22 -0.13 0.95
CA CYS A 18 1.33 -0.59 0.10
C CYS A 18 2.14 0.59 -0.46
N SER A 19 1.49 1.51 -1.14
CA SER A 19 2.10 2.70 -1.74
C SER A 19 2.79 3.61 -0.70
N LEU A 20 2.20 3.74 0.48
CA LEU A 20 2.81 4.47 1.59
C LEU A 20 4.06 3.76 2.11
N MET A 21 4.01 2.45 2.35
CA MET A 21 5.16 1.66 2.80
C MET A 21 6.31 1.73 1.80
N GLU A 22 6.02 1.62 0.49
CA GLU A 22 6.99 1.78 -0.59
C GLU A 22 7.68 3.16 -0.53
N ALA A 23 6.89 4.23 -0.44
CA ALA A 23 7.41 5.59 -0.42
C ALA A 23 8.28 5.88 0.81
N VAL A 24 7.92 5.37 1.99
CA VAL A 24 8.76 5.50 3.19
C VAL A 24 10.06 4.68 3.05
N LEU A 25 9.96 3.46 2.50
CA LEU A 25 11.10 2.58 2.30
C LEU A 25 12.13 3.18 1.33
N TYR A 26 11.69 3.98 0.35
CA TYR A 26 12.59 4.72 -0.54
C TYR A 26 13.08 6.05 0.02
N SER A 27 12.19 6.87 0.58
CA SER A 27 12.48 8.28 0.88
C SER A 27 13.34 8.52 2.13
N VAL A 28 13.32 7.62 3.12
CA VAL A 28 14.00 7.89 4.41
C VAL A 28 15.53 7.72 4.29
N PRO A 29 16.38 8.71 4.61
CA PRO A 29 17.82 8.51 4.49
C PRO A 29 18.37 7.45 5.47
N MET A 30 19.31 6.59 5.05
CA MET A 30 19.90 5.56 5.92
C MET A 30 20.53 6.14 7.19
N ARG A 31 21.20 7.29 7.08
CA ARG A 31 21.74 8.03 8.24
C ARG A 31 20.69 8.34 9.31
N TYR A 32 19.46 8.67 8.88
CA TYR A 32 18.36 8.92 9.82
C TYR A 32 17.91 7.62 10.51
N VAL A 33 17.93 6.49 9.80
CA VAL A 33 17.65 5.17 10.38
C VAL A 33 18.67 4.83 11.45
N GLU A 34 19.97 5.06 11.20
CA GLU A 34 21.04 4.84 12.18
C GLU A 34 20.85 5.69 13.43
N THR A 35 20.52 6.98 13.27
CA THR A 35 20.20 7.85 14.41
C THR A 35 19.02 7.32 15.24
N LEU A 36 18.00 6.70 14.61
CA LEU A 36 16.89 6.09 15.34
C LEU A 36 17.29 4.80 16.07
N ILE A 37 18.23 4.03 15.52
CA ILE A 37 18.80 2.85 16.16
C ILE A 37 19.57 3.26 17.42
N GLU A 38 20.43 4.27 17.33
CA GLU A 38 21.17 4.83 18.46
C GLU A 38 20.24 5.36 19.57
N LYS A 39 19.13 6.01 19.17
CA LYS A 39 18.07 6.48 20.08
C LYS A 39 17.20 5.35 20.64
N GLY A 40 17.49 4.08 20.33
CA GLY A 40 16.76 2.92 20.84
C GLY A 40 15.31 2.83 20.36
N LYS A 41 14.95 3.46 19.23
CA LYS A 41 13.58 3.45 18.73
C LYS A 41 13.19 2.06 18.23
N LYS A 42 12.02 1.59 18.66
CA LYS A 42 11.43 0.31 18.23
C LYS A 42 11.22 0.30 16.72
N GLY A 43 11.42 -0.86 16.10
CA GLY A 43 11.30 -1.03 14.64
C GLY A 43 12.45 -0.47 13.81
N ALA A 44 13.35 0.37 14.35
CA ALA A 44 14.43 0.98 13.56
C ALA A 44 15.44 -0.05 13.03
N ARG A 45 15.83 -1.03 13.85
CA ARG A 45 16.70 -2.14 13.44
C ARG A 45 16.04 -3.03 12.38
N LEU A 46 14.74 -3.29 12.53
CA LEU A 46 13.96 -4.08 11.58
C LEU A 46 13.81 -3.35 10.24
N PHE A 47 13.51 -2.06 10.27
CA PHE A 47 13.45 -1.24 9.07
C PHE A 47 14.81 -1.22 8.35
N ARG A 48 15.91 -1.11 9.10
CA ARG A 48 17.26 -1.22 8.54
C ARG A 48 17.47 -2.55 7.81
N SER A 49 17.15 -3.68 8.43
CA SER A 49 17.33 -4.99 7.78
C SER A 49 16.46 -5.17 6.54
N LEU A 50 15.21 -4.67 6.58
CA LEU A 50 14.32 -4.66 5.41
C LEU A 50 14.90 -3.80 4.28
N ARG A 51 15.55 -2.69 4.63
CA ARG A 51 16.11 -1.76 3.64
C ARG A 51 17.45 -2.19 3.08
N GLU A 52 18.27 -2.91 3.84
CA GLU A 52 19.51 -3.52 3.32
C GLU A 52 19.19 -4.60 2.27
N GLY A 53 18.06 -5.31 2.42
CA GLY A 53 17.53 -6.25 1.44
C GLY A 53 16.26 -5.77 0.73
N ILE A 54 16.28 -4.53 0.22
CA ILE A 54 15.09 -3.79 -0.25
C ILE A 54 14.28 -4.51 -1.35
N GLU A 55 14.91 -5.40 -2.11
CA GLU A 55 14.28 -6.16 -3.20
C GLU A 55 13.10 -7.01 -2.72
N ARG A 56 13.25 -7.70 -1.57
CA ARG A 56 12.18 -8.59 -1.06
C ARG A 56 10.96 -7.81 -0.56
N PRO A 57 11.09 -6.77 0.27
CA PRO A 57 9.95 -5.92 0.66
C PRO A 57 9.28 -5.23 -0.51
N ILE A 58 10.03 -4.69 -1.47
CA ILE A 58 9.45 -4.03 -2.64
C ILE A 58 8.65 -5.04 -3.47
N ALA A 59 9.21 -6.21 -3.77
CA ALA A 59 8.50 -7.24 -4.52
C ALA A 59 7.19 -7.66 -3.83
N ALA A 60 7.22 -7.86 -2.51
CA ALA A 60 6.04 -8.17 -1.71
C ALA A 60 4.99 -7.05 -1.77
N ILE A 61 5.40 -5.79 -1.61
CA ILE A 61 4.52 -4.62 -1.69
C ILE A 61 3.86 -4.53 -3.08
N LEU A 62 4.65 -4.61 -4.15
CA LEU A 62 4.16 -4.49 -5.53
C LEU A 62 3.21 -5.63 -5.89
N THR A 63 3.50 -6.84 -5.41
CA THR A 63 2.63 -8.00 -5.61
C THR A 63 1.28 -7.80 -4.91
N LEU A 64 1.31 -7.42 -3.62
CA LEU A 64 0.07 -7.16 -2.89
C LEU A 64 -0.71 -5.99 -3.49
N ASN A 65 -0.02 -4.93 -3.95
CA ASN A 65 -0.66 -3.81 -4.63
C ASN A 65 -1.39 -4.28 -5.90
N THR A 66 -0.71 -5.07 -6.74
CA THR A 66 -1.29 -5.63 -7.97
C THR A 66 -2.51 -6.51 -7.67
N ILE A 67 -2.44 -7.35 -6.63
CA ILE A 67 -3.57 -8.16 -6.18
C ILE A 67 -4.72 -7.25 -5.73
N ALA A 68 -4.46 -6.24 -4.91
CA ALA A 68 -5.48 -5.32 -4.43
C ALA A 68 -6.17 -4.56 -5.58
N HIS A 69 -5.40 -4.08 -6.57
CA HIS A 69 -5.95 -3.44 -7.76
C HIS A 69 -6.80 -4.41 -8.59
N THR A 70 -6.29 -5.61 -8.87
CA THR A 70 -6.95 -6.57 -9.77
C THR A 70 -8.21 -7.16 -9.14
N VAL A 71 -8.08 -7.69 -7.92
CA VAL A 71 -9.19 -8.29 -7.17
C VAL A 71 -10.19 -7.20 -6.78
N GLY A 72 -9.71 -6.03 -6.32
CA GLY A 72 -10.56 -4.90 -5.98
C GLY A 72 -11.38 -4.41 -7.17
N ALA A 73 -10.78 -4.27 -8.35
CA ALA A 73 -11.50 -3.87 -9.55
C ALA A 73 -12.51 -4.93 -10.01
N ALA A 74 -12.16 -6.23 -9.93
CA ALA A 74 -13.08 -7.31 -10.28
C ALA A 74 -14.32 -7.33 -9.37
N PHE A 75 -14.12 -7.24 -8.04
CA PHE A 75 -15.22 -7.19 -7.09
C PHE A 75 -16.04 -5.90 -7.21
N ALA A 76 -15.40 -4.75 -7.34
CA ALA A 76 -16.08 -3.47 -7.52
C ALA A 76 -16.90 -3.43 -8.82
N GLY A 77 -16.37 -3.97 -9.92
CA GLY A 77 -17.08 -4.07 -11.20
C GLY A 77 -18.31 -4.98 -11.12
N SER A 78 -18.17 -6.15 -10.48
CA SER A 78 -19.30 -7.07 -10.24
C SER A 78 -20.40 -6.41 -9.40
N ALA A 79 -20.03 -5.76 -8.30
CA ALA A 79 -20.96 -5.06 -7.42
C ALA A 79 -21.55 -3.78 -8.06
N ALA A 80 -20.83 -3.11 -8.96
CA ALA A 80 -21.35 -1.96 -9.68
C ALA A 80 -22.36 -2.36 -10.76
N SER A 81 -22.14 -3.49 -11.44
CA SER A 81 -23.07 -4.04 -12.42
C SER A 81 -24.45 -4.34 -11.80
N SER A 82 -24.46 -4.92 -10.60
CA SER A 82 -25.71 -5.24 -9.89
C SER A 82 -26.46 -4.01 -9.35
N VAL A 83 -25.75 -2.91 -9.10
CA VAL A 83 -26.32 -1.69 -8.51
C VAL A 83 -26.75 -0.67 -9.56
N PHE A 84 -25.89 -0.38 -10.53
CA PHE A 84 -26.07 0.71 -11.49
C PHE A 84 -26.57 0.22 -12.85
N GLY A 85 -26.55 -1.09 -13.10
CA GLY A 85 -26.88 -1.67 -14.40
C GLY A 85 -25.73 -1.55 -15.41
N HIS A 86 -25.80 -2.36 -16.46
CA HIS A 86 -24.68 -2.54 -17.40
C HIS A 86 -24.36 -1.27 -18.23
N GLU A 87 -25.34 -0.39 -18.44
CA GLU A 87 -25.16 0.84 -19.23
C GLU A 87 -24.23 1.85 -18.54
N TRP A 88 -24.18 1.86 -17.21
CA TRP A 88 -23.37 2.78 -16.42
C TRP A 88 -21.98 2.23 -16.07
N LEU A 89 -21.73 0.94 -16.32
CA LEU A 89 -20.45 0.28 -16.04
C LEU A 89 -19.23 1.00 -16.65
N PRO A 90 -19.25 1.48 -17.91
CA PRO A 90 -18.08 2.14 -18.49
C PRO A 90 -17.71 3.43 -17.76
N TYR A 91 -18.72 4.25 -17.43
CA TYR A 91 -18.54 5.50 -16.69
C TYR A 91 -18.06 5.24 -15.26
N PHE A 92 -18.65 4.25 -14.59
CA PHE A 92 -18.21 3.82 -13.26
C PHE A 92 -16.75 3.35 -13.29
N SER A 93 -16.37 2.52 -14.26
CA SER A 93 -15.02 1.95 -14.36
C SER A 93 -13.96 3.01 -14.61
N LEU A 94 -14.25 3.99 -15.47
CA LEU A 94 -13.35 5.13 -15.72
C LEU A 94 -13.15 5.97 -14.45
N PHE A 95 -14.25 6.34 -13.79
CA PHE A 95 -14.19 7.13 -12.56
C PHE A 95 -13.51 6.37 -11.42
N PHE A 96 -13.84 5.09 -11.24
CA PHE A 96 -13.25 4.21 -10.24
C PHE A 96 -11.75 4.04 -10.45
N THR A 97 -11.30 3.86 -11.68
CA THR A 97 -9.87 3.75 -12.01
C THR A 97 -9.11 5.03 -11.66
N LEU A 98 -9.65 6.20 -12.01
CA LEU A 98 -9.06 7.49 -11.64
C LEU A 98 -9.03 7.69 -10.11
N ALA A 99 -10.13 7.34 -9.43
CA ALA A 99 -10.23 7.44 -7.99
C ALA A 99 -9.17 6.55 -7.30
N ILE A 100 -9.02 5.30 -7.73
CA ILE A 100 -8.00 4.39 -7.22
C ILE A 100 -6.58 4.94 -7.45
N LEU A 101 -6.26 5.46 -8.64
CA LEU A 101 -4.91 6.00 -8.90
C LEU A 101 -4.59 7.20 -7.99
N LEU A 102 -5.53 8.13 -7.86
CA LEU A 102 -5.33 9.33 -7.05
C LEU A 102 -5.27 9.00 -5.55
N LEU A 103 -6.25 8.25 -5.04
CA LEU A 103 -6.40 7.98 -3.61
C LEU A 103 -5.44 6.91 -3.11
N SER A 104 -5.12 5.92 -3.94
CA SER A 104 -4.38 4.74 -3.52
C SER A 104 -2.90 4.79 -3.86
N GLU A 105 -2.51 5.58 -4.85
CA GLU A 105 -1.14 5.64 -5.31
C GLU A 105 -0.51 7.01 -5.09
N ILE A 106 -1.13 8.08 -5.60
CA ILE A 106 -0.51 9.41 -5.60
C ILE A 106 -0.51 10.02 -4.19
N ILE A 107 -1.67 10.11 -3.53
CA ILE A 107 -1.77 10.72 -2.19
C ILE A 107 -0.93 9.95 -1.15
N PRO A 108 -1.00 8.60 -1.07
CA PRO A 108 -0.23 7.84 -0.09
C PRO A 108 1.27 7.89 -0.34
N LYS A 109 1.73 7.94 -1.60
CA LYS A 109 3.16 8.12 -1.93
C LYS A 109 3.66 9.49 -1.45
N ILE A 110 2.91 10.56 -1.70
CA ILE A 110 3.28 11.90 -1.22
C ILE A 110 3.35 11.91 0.31
N ALA A 111 2.35 11.33 0.99
CA ALA A 111 2.34 11.23 2.44
C ALA A 111 3.54 10.41 2.97
N GLY A 112 3.89 9.30 2.32
CA GLY A 112 5.04 8.48 2.68
C GLY A 112 6.38 9.23 2.54
N VAL A 113 6.54 10.06 1.50
CA VAL A 113 7.73 10.90 1.32
C VAL A 113 7.82 11.98 2.39
N VAL A 114 6.70 12.68 2.67
CA VAL A 114 6.67 13.81 3.62
C VAL A 114 6.81 13.33 5.07
N TYR A 115 6.07 12.28 5.45
CA TYR A 115 5.98 11.80 6.84
C TYR A 115 6.84 10.56 7.13
N GLY A 116 7.62 10.07 6.16
CA GLY A 116 8.33 8.80 6.28
C GLY A 116 9.27 8.69 7.47
N ARG A 117 9.88 9.81 7.89
CA ARG A 117 10.74 9.87 9.08
C ARG A 117 9.99 9.55 10.39
N GLN A 118 8.70 9.87 10.46
CA GLN A 118 7.84 9.62 11.62
C GLN A 118 7.20 8.23 11.53
N LEU A 119 6.89 7.78 10.31
CA LEU A 119 6.22 6.53 10.02
C LEU A 119 7.13 5.30 10.08
N LEU A 120 8.45 5.48 9.97
CA LEU A 120 9.44 4.39 9.91
C LEU A 120 9.21 3.29 10.94
N GLY A 121 9.07 3.66 12.23
CA GLY A 121 8.90 2.68 13.30
C GLY A 121 7.56 1.95 13.26
N LEU A 122 6.52 2.61 12.74
CA LEU A 122 5.18 2.06 12.60
C LEU A 122 5.11 1.06 11.45
N ILE A 123 5.78 1.35 10.33
CA ILE A 123 5.70 0.53 9.11
C ILE A 123 6.65 -0.67 9.12
N ALA A 124 7.70 -0.65 9.95
CA ALA A 124 8.72 -1.71 9.96
C ALA A 124 8.12 -3.10 10.25
N TYR A 125 7.20 -3.18 11.21
CA TYR A 125 6.53 -4.43 11.60
C TYR A 125 5.53 -4.95 10.56
N PRO A 126 4.54 -4.17 10.09
CA PRO A 126 3.62 -4.63 9.06
C PRO A 126 4.35 -4.97 7.76
N LEU A 127 5.40 -4.24 7.40
CA LEU A 127 6.20 -4.56 6.22
C LEU A 127 6.96 -5.89 6.39
N SER A 128 7.55 -6.15 7.55
CA SER A 128 8.20 -7.44 7.82
C SER A 128 7.20 -8.60 7.78
N TRP A 129 5.99 -8.40 8.30
CA TRP A 129 4.93 -9.40 8.23
C TRP A 129 4.49 -9.63 6.78
N LEU A 130 4.32 -8.56 6.00
CA LEU A 130 3.99 -8.65 4.59
C LEU A 130 5.05 -9.46 3.81
N VAL A 131 6.34 -9.17 4.04
CA VAL A 131 7.44 -9.94 3.44
C VAL A 131 7.36 -11.40 3.83
N TRP A 132 7.08 -11.72 5.09
CA TRP A 132 6.97 -13.11 5.55
C TRP A 132 5.78 -13.85 4.90
N VAL A 133 4.64 -13.19 4.73
CA VAL A 133 3.45 -13.77 4.07
C VAL A 133 3.68 -13.94 2.56
N MET A 134 4.37 -13.01 1.92
CA MET A 134 4.59 -13.00 0.47
C MET A 134 5.86 -13.75 0.05
N ALA A 135 6.76 -14.06 0.98
CA ALA A 135 7.97 -14.83 0.69
C ALA A 135 7.56 -16.27 0.37
N PRO A 136 7.97 -16.83 -0.78
CA PRO A 136 7.93 -18.27 -0.95
C PRO A 136 8.89 -18.87 0.09
N GLY A 137 8.36 -19.80 0.91
CA GLY A 137 9.14 -20.50 1.94
C GLY A 137 10.28 -21.33 1.38
#